data_AF-A0AAU3ZEU3-F1
#
_entry.id   AF-A0AAU3ZEU3-F1
#
_cell.length_a   1.000
_cell.length_b   1.000
_cell.length_c   1.000
_cell.angle_alpha   90.00
_cell.angle_beta   90.00
_cell.angle_gamma   90.00
#
_symmetry.space_group_name_H-M   'P 1'
#
loop_
_entity.id
_entity.type
_entity.pdbx_description
1 polymer ?
#
loop_
_entity_poly.entity_id
_entity_poly.type
_entity_poly.pdbx_seq_one_letter_code
_entity_poly.pdbx_strand_id
1 'polypeptide(L)'
;MGLEKVSYGWLARATLTVMACGVAAVRWQHPPAVGGVVAAAVITAAIWWFLTGLSLSNAIWSGLVSQDMTWHARLRPDGPVHRGGPIDPDTEFMVGQMRQVEDRVQDFIRASDLEHVSLAVTGGRIGLWHEAASTRSGRSGHVDLGYFWLFPDRSNVLPYILEHELAHLRRNDARARLGTTTLRAALIVLCAGLLPLAQALLVLAVLTAVGIGYQWWTELACDREAARHCGRRVAVAAWKQDLADTRQIPLVRRLWAAFLALRSHPPMLLRVWWARLAPSGSA
;
A
#
# COMPACT_ATOMS: atom_id res chain seq x y z
N MET A 1 -9.00 -9.37 -1.29
CA MET A 1 -10.02 -8.53 -1.97
C MET A 1 -11.48 -8.73 -1.53
N GLY A 2 -11.83 -9.73 -0.68
CA GLY A 2 -13.23 -9.99 -0.27
C GLY A 2 -13.74 -9.21 0.96
N LEU A 3 -12.86 -8.84 1.90
CA LEU A 3 -13.23 -8.16 3.16
C LEU A 3 -13.50 -6.66 3.00
N GLU A 4 -12.93 -6.02 1.98
CA GLU A 4 -13.18 -4.60 1.68
C GLU A 4 -14.65 -4.37 1.31
N LYS A 5 -15.27 -5.22 0.48
CA LYS A 5 -16.64 -4.98 0.00
C LYS A 5 -17.72 -5.12 1.09
N VAL A 6 -17.53 -6.02 2.05
CA VAL A 6 -18.51 -6.26 3.14
C VAL A 6 -18.41 -5.17 4.22
N SER A 7 -17.21 -4.65 4.47
CA SER A 7 -16.99 -3.59 5.47
C SER A 7 -17.55 -2.23 5.03
N TYR A 8 -17.50 -1.87 3.73
CA TYR A 8 -18.08 -0.61 3.24
C TYR A 8 -19.62 -0.54 3.37
N GLY A 9 -20.33 -1.67 3.27
CA GLY A 9 -21.80 -1.70 3.32
C GLY A 9 -22.38 -1.37 4.70
N TRP A 10 -21.80 -1.92 5.76
CA TRP A 10 -22.16 -1.59 7.14
C TRP A 10 -21.78 -0.16 7.51
N LEU A 11 -20.65 0.31 6.98
CA LEU A 11 -20.17 1.67 7.21
C LEU A 11 -21.05 2.72 6.55
N ALA A 12 -21.47 2.49 5.31
CA ALA A 12 -22.38 3.38 4.61
C ALA A 12 -23.69 3.50 5.39
N ARG A 13 -24.21 2.40 5.94
CA ARG A 13 -25.42 2.39 6.78
C ARG A 13 -25.22 3.12 8.10
N ALA A 14 -24.16 2.83 8.84
CA ALA A 14 -23.87 3.51 10.11
C ALA A 14 -23.64 5.02 9.90
N THR A 15 -22.91 5.39 8.84
CA THR A 15 -22.67 6.79 8.47
C THR A 15 -23.97 7.47 8.05
N LEU A 16 -24.82 6.81 7.24
CA LEU A 16 -26.13 7.34 6.83
C LEU A 16 -27.07 7.53 8.03
N THR A 17 -27.12 6.58 8.96
CA THR A 17 -27.92 6.69 10.18
C THR A 17 -27.44 7.84 11.06
N VAL A 18 -26.13 7.99 11.25
CA VAL A 18 -25.56 9.12 12.01
C VAL A 18 -25.79 10.44 11.28
N MET A 19 -25.68 10.50 9.95
CA MET A 19 -26.03 11.68 9.16
C MET A 19 -27.51 12.05 9.32
N ALA A 20 -28.42 11.08 9.25
CA ALA A 20 -29.85 11.32 9.41
C ALA A 20 -30.17 11.85 10.83
N CYS A 21 -29.56 11.27 11.87
CA CYS A 21 -29.71 11.74 13.25
C CYS A 21 -29.04 13.11 13.49
N GLY A 22 -27.89 13.37 12.86
CA GLY A 22 -27.13 14.62 12.97
C GLY A 22 -27.83 15.80 12.29
N VAL A 23 -28.40 15.60 11.11
CA VAL A 23 -29.20 16.62 10.41
C VAL A 23 -30.45 17.00 11.21
N ALA A 24 -31.05 16.04 11.92
CA ALA A 24 -32.12 16.33 12.86
C ALA A 24 -31.58 17.13 14.06
N ALA A 25 -30.50 16.70 14.70
CA ALA A 25 -29.90 17.35 15.87
C ALA A 25 -29.42 18.81 15.64
N VAL A 26 -28.70 19.07 14.55
CA VAL A 26 -28.15 20.41 14.21
C VAL A 26 -29.27 21.41 13.96
N ARG A 27 -30.42 20.96 13.46
CA ARG A 27 -31.60 21.81 13.25
C ARG A 27 -32.22 22.31 14.56
N TRP A 28 -31.93 21.67 15.69
CA TRP A 28 -32.59 21.95 16.98
C TRP A 28 -31.63 22.41 18.11
N GLN A 29 -30.33 22.59 17.84
CA GLN A 29 -29.32 23.16 18.78
C GLN A 29 -29.40 22.64 20.23
N HIS A 30 -29.79 21.38 20.44
CA HIS A 30 -29.86 20.83 21.79
C HIS A 30 -28.46 20.35 22.24
N PRO A 31 -27.92 20.85 23.37
CA PRO A 31 -26.65 20.39 23.96
C PRO A 31 -26.49 18.86 24.09
N PRO A 32 -27.52 18.06 24.46
CA PRO A 32 -27.40 16.61 24.51
C PRO A 32 -27.08 15.96 23.15
N ALA A 33 -27.38 16.63 22.05
CA ALA A 33 -27.13 16.09 20.71
C ALA A 33 -25.64 16.18 20.29
N VAL A 34 -24.90 17.18 20.76
CA VAL A 34 -23.46 17.30 20.52
C VAL A 34 -22.70 16.16 21.20
N GLY A 35 -23.06 15.85 22.45
CA GLY A 35 -22.49 14.72 23.20
C GLY A 35 -22.70 13.39 22.47
N GLY A 36 -23.88 13.16 21.90
CA GLY A 36 -24.19 11.97 21.10
C GLY A 36 -23.32 11.84 19.85
N VAL A 37 -23.10 12.94 19.11
CA VAL A 37 -22.24 12.95 17.90
C VAL A 37 -20.78 12.66 18.25
N VAL A 38 -20.26 13.25 19.34
CA VAL A 38 -18.89 12.98 19.80
C VAL A 38 -18.74 11.52 20.21
N ALA A 39 -19.69 10.97 20.98
CA ALA A 39 -19.67 9.56 21.36
C ALA A 39 -19.69 8.64 20.12
N ALA A 40 -20.54 8.93 19.13
CA ALA A 40 -20.59 8.19 17.87
C ALA A 40 -19.26 8.25 17.09
N ALA A 41 -18.59 9.40 17.07
CA ALA A 41 -17.29 9.55 16.43
C ALA A 41 -16.20 8.73 17.12
N VAL A 42 -16.17 8.70 18.47
CA VAL A 42 -15.24 7.88 19.26
C VAL A 42 -15.48 6.39 19.01
N ILE A 43 -16.74 5.94 19.05
CA ILE A 43 -17.10 4.54 18.76
C ILE A 43 -16.66 4.17 17.33
N THR A 44 -16.92 5.04 16.36
CA THR A 44 -16.53 4.83 14.96
C THR A 44 -15.01 4.71 14.83
N ALA A 45 -14.26 5.58 15.50
CA ALA A 45 -12.80 5.51 15.54
C ALA A 45 -12.32 4.17 16.12
N ALA A 46 -12.87 3.75 17.26
CA ALA A 46 -12.49 2.50 17.92
C ALA A 46 -12.77 1.27 17.02
N ILE A 47 -13.92 1.23 16.35
CA ILE A 47 -14.26 0.16 15.40
C ILE A 47 -13.26 0.15 14.23
N TRP A 48 -12.97 1.31 13.65
CA TRP A 48 -12.01 1.41 12.53
C TRP A 48 -10.60 1.03 12.93
N TRP A 49 -10.13 1.47 14.09
CA TRP A 49 -8.84 1.08 14.65
C TRP A 49 -8.75 -0.45 14.76
N PHE A 50 -9.77 -1.07 15.36
CA PHE A 50 -9.83 -2.51 15.57
C PHE A 50 -9.87 -3.28 14.24
N LEU A 51 -10.78 -2.93 13.32
CA LEU A 51 -10.91 -3.62 12.03
C LEU A 51 -9.68 -3.44 11.15
N THR A 52 -9.09 -2.25 11.11
CA THR A 52 -7.85 -2.00 10.36
C THR A 52 -6.69 -2.77 10.98
N GLY A 53 -6.59 -2.79 12.32
CA GLY A 53 -5.59 -3.57 13.04
C GLY A 53 -5.69 -5.07 12.75
N LEU A 54 -6.91 -5.63 12.80
CA LEU A 54 -7.17 -7.01 12.40
C LEU A 54 -6.78 -7.27 10.94
N SER A 55 -7.10 -6.34 10.03
CA SER A 55 -6.72 -6.47 8.61
C SER A 55 -5.20 -6.50 8.42
N LEU A 56 -4.45 -5.70 9.17
CA LEU A 56 -2.98 -5.71 9.12
C LEU A 56 -2.41 -7.03 9.65
N SER A 57 -2.90 -7.52 10.79
CA SER A 57 -2.49 -8.82 11.33
C SER A 57 -2.84 -9.97 10.39
N ASN A 58 -4.03 -9.94 9.79
CA ASN A 58 -4.44 -10.93 8.81
C ASN A 58 -3.58 -10.87 7.53
N ALA A 59 -3.14 -9.69 7.11
CA ALA A 59 -2.25 -9.55 5.97
C ALA A 59 -0.87 -10.18 6.24
N ILE A 60 -0.31 -10.01 7.45
CA ILE A 60 0.93 -10.70 7.86
C ILE A 60 0.74 -12.22 7.86
N TRP A 61 -0.33 -12.72 8.47
CA TRP A 61 -0.62 -14.16 8.51
C TRP A 61 -0.82 -14.76 7.11
N SER A 62 -1.63 -14.09 6.29
CA SER A 62 -1.85 -14.50 4.90
C SER A 62 -0.54 -14.46 4.10
N GLY A 63 0.33 -13.50 4.38
CA GLY A 63 1.64 -13.38 3.76
C GLY A 63 2.56 -14.56 4.06
N LEU A 64 2.53 -15.11 5.27
CA LEU A 64 3.26 -16.34 5.62
C LEU A 64 2.76 -17.55 4.81
N VAL A 65 1.44 -17.70 4.72
CA VAL A 65 0.83 -18.78 3.92
C VAL A 65 1.18 -18.61 2.44
N SER A 66 1.10 -17.38 1.91
CA SER A 66 1.48 -17.06 0.53
C SER A 66 2.96 -17.32 0.26
N GLN A 67 3.84 -17.01 1.21
CA GLN A 67 5.27 -17.31 1.10
C GLN A 67 5.52 -18.81 0.92
N ASP A 68 4.88 -19.64 1.75
CA ASP A 68 5.02 -21.08 1.63
C ASP A 68 4.51 -21.62 0.29
N MET A 69 3.37 -21.10 -0.17
CA MET A 69 2.74 -21.53 -1.42
C MET A 69 3.44 -21.04 -2.69
N THR A 70 4.10 -19.87 -2.65
CA THR A 70 4.63 -19.22 -3.86
C THR A 70 6.14 -19.12 -3.86
N TRP A 71 6.74 -18.73 -2.75
CA TRP A 71 8.16 -18.42 -2.64
C TRP A 71 8.95 -19.69 -2.30
N HIS A 72 8.69 -20.29 -1.14
CA HIS A 72 9.38 -21.52 -0.71
C HIS A 72 9.10 -22.70 -1.64
N ALA A 73 7.88 -22.83 -2.17
CA ALA A 73 7.55 -23.87 -3.13
C ALA A 73 8.48 -23.89 -4.36
N ARG A 74 9.00 -22.72 -4.79
CA ARG A 74 9.92 -22.61 -5.93
C ARG A 74 11.39 -22.79 -5.57
N LEU A 75 11.77 -22.47 -4.33
CA LEU A 75 13.16 -22.58 -3.86
C LEU A 75 13.50 -23.96 -3.29
N ARG A 76 12.50 -24.79 -3.00
CA ARG A 76 12.67 -26.14 -2.46
C ARG A 76 13.42 -27.06 -3.45
N PRO A 77 14.45 -27.81 -3.01
CA PRO A 77 15.19 -28.75 -3.86
C PRO A 77 14.33 -29.87 -4.47
N ASP A 78 13.20 -30.21 -3.86
CA ASP A 78 12.20 -31.19 -4.32
C ASP A 78 10.96 -30.53 -4.97
N GLY A 79 11.02 -29.20 -5.12
CA GLY A 79 9.98 -28.37 -5.70
C GLY A 79 9.74 -28.70 -7.18
N PRO A 80 8.60 -28.24 -7.74
CA PRO A 80 8.24 -28.52 -9.14
C PRO A 80 9.29 -28.08 -10.16
N VAL A 81 10.15 -27.11 -9.80
CA VAL A 81 11.28 -26.65 -10.62
C VAL A 81 12.39 -27.72 -10.75
N HIS A 82 12.55 -28.60 -9.75
CA HIS A 82 13.68 -29.52 -9.64
C HIS A 82 13.31 -30.99 -9.90
N ARG A 83 12.06 -31.29 -10.30
CA ARG A 83 11.62 -32.65 -10.62
C ARG A 83 12.13 -33.11 -11.99
N GLY A 84 13.41 -33.46 -12.06
CA GLY A 84 13.96 -34.46 -12.97
C GLY A 84 14.14 -34.10 -14.46
N GLY A 85 13.90 -32.86 -14.86
CA GLY A 85 14.20 -32.35 -16.22
C GLY A 85 15.23 -31.21 -16.18
N PRO A 86 15.75 -30.77 -17.35
CA PRO A 86 16.54 -29.54 -17.44
C PRO A 86 15.70 -28.38 -16.89
N ILE A 87 16.26 -27.60 -15.97
CA ILE A 87 15.62 -26.37 -15.51
C ILE A 87 15.62 -25.40 -16.68
N ASP A 88 14.44 -24.86 -17.00
CA ASP A 88 14.31 -23.83 -18.02
C ASP A 88 15.13 -22.58 -17.61
N PRO A 89 15.91 -21.95 -18.51
CA PRO A 89 16.79 -20.82 -18.17
C PRO A 89 16.08 -19.65 -17.47
N ASP A 90 14.82 -19.36 -17.81
CA ASP A 90 14.06 -18.29 -17.15
C ASP A 90 13.72 -18.67 -15.71
N THR A 91 13.50 -19.96 -15.46
CA THR A 91 13.26 -20.48 -14.11
C THR A 91 14.52 -20.42 -13.25
N GLU A 92 15.68 -20.77 -13.80
CA GLU A 92 16.96 -20.62 -13.11
C GLU A 92 17.27 -19.16 -12.79
N PHE A 93 17.04 -18.27 -13.75
CA PHE A 93 17.19 -16.83 -13.57
C PHE A 93 16.29 -16.30 -12.44
N MET A 94 15.00 -16.66 -12.46
CA MET A 94 14.03 -16.28 -11.45
C MET A 94 14.45 -16.77 -10.05
N VAL A 95 14.90 -18.02 -9.92
CA VAL A 95 15.41 -18.55 -8.64
C VAL A 95 16.62 -17.77 -8.16
N GLY A 96 17.53 -17.38 -9.07
CA GLY A 96 18.65 -16.49 -8.77
C GLY A 96 18.20 -15.13 -8.22
N GLN A 97 17.19 -14.52 -8.85
CA GLN A 97 16.61 -13.25 -8.38
C GLN A 97 15.94 -13.41 -7.01
N MET A 98 15.19 -14.48 -6.79
CA MET A 98 14.54 -14.76 -5.50
C MET A 98 15.59 -14.86 -4.37
N ARG A 99 16.72 -15.54 -4.61
CA ARG A 99 17.81 -15.62 -3.62
C ARG A 99 18.42 -14.25 -3.31
N GLN A 100 18.65 -13.42 -4.34
CA GLN A 100 19.15 -12.05 -4.13
C GLN A 100 18.17 -11.19 -3.31
N VAL A 101 16.86 -11.35 -3.54
CA VAL A 101 15.82 -10.70 -2.73
C VAL A 101 15.86 -11.19 -1.28
N GLU A 102 15.97 -12.51 -1.05
CA GLU A 102 16.09 -13.09 0.29
C GLU A 102 17.29 -12.54 1.04
N ASP A 103 18.47 -12.58 0.43
CA ASP A 103 19.71 -12.07 1.03
C ASP A 103 19.55 -10.60 1.43
N ARG A 104 19.01 -9.78 0.51
CA ARG A 104 18.80 -8.36 0.78
C ARG A 104 17.80 -8.12 1.90
N VAL A 105 16.73 -8.90 1.98
CA VAL A 105 15.71 -8.81 3.03
C VAL A 105 16.29 -9.25 4.38
N GLN A 106 17.15 -10.26 4.41
CA GLN A 106 17.87 -10.64 5.64
C GLN A 106 18.78 -9.52 6.14
N ASP A 107 19.51 -8.85 5.24
CA ASP A 107 20.32 -7.69 5.61
C ASP A 107 19.47 -6.53 6.11
N PHE A 108 18.29 -6.32 5.52
CA PHE A 108 17.32 -5.34 6.02
C PHE A 108 16.82 -5.67 7.43
N ILE A 109 16.45 -6.94 7.68
CA ILE A 109 16.00 -7.41 9.00
C ILE A 109 17.09 -7.12 10.03
N ARG A 110 18.34 -7.51 9.76
CA ARG A 110 19.50 -7.28 10.65
C ARG A 110 19.74 -5.80 10.98
N ALA A 111 19.44 -4.90 10.04
CA ALA A 111 19.59 -3.46 10.19
C ALA A 111 18.34 -2.75 10.72
N SER A 112 17.27 -3.48 11.07
CA SER A 112 15.98 -2.95 11.48
C SER A 112 15.54 -3.48 12.84
N ASP A 113 14.37 -3.03 13.31
CA ASP A 113 13.73 -3.53 14.53
C ASP A 113 12.79 -4.72 14.28
N LEU A 114 12.68 -5.17 13.02
CA LEU A 114 11.87 -6.32 12.63
C LEU A 114 12.56 -7.63 13.02
N GLU A 115 11.76 -8.61 13.42
CA GLU A 115 12.21 -9.99 13.68
C GLU A 115 12.06 -10.86 12.43
N HIS A 116 11.07 -10.54 11.59
CA HIS A 116 10.74 -11.33 10.41
C HIS A 116 10.13 -10.46 9.31
N VAL A 117 10.48 -10.77 8.06
CA VAL A 117 9.80 -10.26 6.87
C VAL A 117 9.47 -11.43 5.97
N SER A 118 8.19 -11.65 5.71
CA SER A 118 7.75 -12.69 4.78
C SER A 118 7.76 -12.19 3.34
N LEU A 119 8.04 -13.08 2.40
CA LEU A 119 8.12 -12.78 0.96
C LEU A 119 7.17 -13.67 0.19
N ALA A 120 6.31 -13.08 -0.63
CA ALA A 120 5.44 -13.84 -1.53
C ALA A 120 5.50 -13.29 -2.95
N VAL A 121 5.14 -14.15 -3.89
CA VAL A 121 4.97 -13.77 -5.29
C VAL A 121 3.49 -13.63 -5.61
N THR A 122 3.09 -12.48 -6.12
CA THR A 122 1.71 -12.17 -6.50
C THR A 122 1.52 -12.07 -8.01
N GLY A 123 0.26 -12.17 -8.44
CA GLY A 123 -0.12 -12.15 -9.85
C GLY A 123 -0.18 -13.54 -10.48
N GLY A 124 -1.33 -13.87 -11.05
CA GLY A 124 -1.49 -14.94 -12.03
C GLY A 124 -1.57 -14.36 -13.45
N ARG A 125 -1.77 -15.18 -14.49
CA ARG A 125 -1.77 -14.74 -15.90
C ARG A 125 -2.76 -13.61 -16.27
N ILE A 126 -3.59 -13.13 -15.35
CA ILE A 126 -4.66 -12.15 -15.55
C ILE A 126 -4.56 -11.04 -14.48
N GLY A 127 -3.86 -9.94 -14.79
CA GLY A 127 -3.84 -8.68 -14.01
C GLY A 127 -2.92 -8.67 -12.77
N LEU A 128 -2.37 -7.49 -12.44
CA LEU A 128 -1.48 -7.20 -11.28
C LEU A 128 -0.01 -7.69 -11.38
N TRP A 129 0.53 -7.88 -12.58
CA TRP A 129 1.87 -8.45 -12.77
C TRP A 129 3.02 -7.57 -12.27
N HIS A 130 2.78 -6.26 -12.15
CA HIS A 130 3.79 -5.24 -11.83
C HIS A 130 3.56 -4.62 -10.44
N GLU A 131 2.67 -5.19 -9.63
CA GLU A 131 2.43 -4.64 -8.30
C GLU A 131 3.52 -5.13 -7.35
N ALA A 132 4.01 -4.24 -6.52
CA ALA A 132 4.73 -4.58 -5.32
C ALA A 132 3.96 -3.93 -4.17
N ALA A 133 3.88 -4.62 -3.04
CA ALA A 133 3.20 -4.11 -1.88
C ALA A 133 3.87 -4.63 -0.62
N SER A 134 3.81 -3.82 0.43
CA SER A 134 4.36 -4.19 1.73
C SER A 134 3.43 -3.79 2.85
N THR A 135 3.50 -4.57 3.93
CA THR A 135 2.73 -4.30 5.14
C THR A 135 3.52 -4.70 6.37
N ARG A 136 3.32 -3.97 7.47
CA ARG A 136 3.98 -4.19 8.75
C ARG A 136 2.95 -4.24 9.86
N SER A 137 3.10 -5.21 10.76
CA SER A 137 2.38 -5.26 12.03
C SER A 137 3.36 -5.66 13.14
N GLY A 138 3.55 -4.77 14.13
CA GLY A 138 4.52 -4.98 15.21
C GLY A 138 5.96 -5.11 14.68
N ARG A 139 6.60 -6.25 14.99
CA ARG A 139 7.96 -6.61 14.56
C ARG A 139 7.99 -7.53 13.33
N SER A 140 6.85 -7.72 12.68
CA SER A 140 6.73 -8.55 11.47
C SER A 140 6.37 -7.69 10.26
N GLY A 141 7.07 -7.91 9.16
CA GLY A 141 6.78 -7.35 7.85
C GLY A 141 6.34 -8.42 6.86
N HIS A 142 5.76 -7.98 5.76
CA HIS A 142 5.46 -8.79 4.60
C HIS A 142 5.67 -7.96 3.34
N VAL A 143 6.25 -8.56 2.30
CA VAL A 143 6.38 -7.99 0.96
C VAL A 143 5.81 -8.97 -0.05
N ASP A 144 4.86 -8.48 -0.83
CA ASP A 144 4.30 -9.11 -2.01
C ASP A 144 4.99 -8.53 -3.24
N LEU A 145 5.64 -9.39 -4.05
CA LEU A 145 6.28 -9.01 -5.30
C LEU A 145 5.53 -9.61 -6.48
N GLY A 146 5.11 -8.77 -7.43
CA GLY A 146 4.54 -9.21 -8.69
C GLY A 146 5.50 -10.12 -9.45
N TYR A 147 4.98 -11.21 -10.02
CA TYR A 147 5.76 -12.26 -10.69
C TYR A 147 6.71 -11.73 -11.77
N PHE A 148 6.34 -10.63 -12.44
CA PHE A 148 7.11 -10.06 -13.53
C PHE A 148 8.44 -9.44 -13.12
N TRP A 149 8.58 -9.00 -11.86
CA TRP A 149 9.82 -8.40 -11.38
C TRP A 149 11.00 -9.39 -11.36
N LEU A 150 10.70 -10.69 -11.37
CA LEU A 150 11.70 -11.76 -11.34
C LEU A 150 12.15 -12.20 -12.75
N PHE A 151 11.61 -11.61 -13.83
CA PHE A 151 12.01 -11.93 -15.21
C PHE A 151 13.20 -11.10 -15.70
N PRO A 152 13.97 -11.61 -16.68
CA PRO A 152 15.15 -10.92 -17.22
C PRO A 152 14.87 -9.48 -17.64
N ASP A 153 13.76 -9.23 -18.35
CA ASP A 153 13.38 -7.91 -18.89
C ASP A 153 13.14 -6.82 -17.82
N ARG A 154 13.08 -7.21 -16.55
CA ARG A 154 12.59 -6.37 -15.43
C ARG A 154 13.42 -6.43 -14.17
N SER A 155 14.23 -7.45 -14.04
CA SER A 155 15.16 -7.65 -12.93
C SER A 155 16.08 -6.45 -12.69
N ASN A 156 16.40 -5.67 -13.72
CA ASN A 156 17.24 -4.47 -13.61
C ASN A 156 16.66 -3.38 -12.68
N VAL A 157 15.35 -3.34 -12.50
CA VAL A 157 14.67 -2.37 -11.62
C VAL A 157 14.18 -2.97 -10.32
N LEU A 158 14.18 -4.32 -10.20
CA LEU A 158 13.76 -5.05 -9.01
C LEU A 158 14.47 -4.55 -7.72
N PRO A 159 15.79 -4.30 -7.69
CA PRO A 159 16.44 -3.78 -6.48
C PRO A 159 15.81 -2.47 -5.99
N TYR A 160 15.48 -1.55 -6.91
CA TYR A 160 14.84 -0.29 -6.54
C TYR A 160 13.41 -0.48 -6.02
N ILE A 161 12.62 -1.35 -6.68
CA ILE A 161 11.26 -1.67 -6.23
C ILE A 161 11.29 -2.33 -4.85
N LEU A 162 12.22 -3.26 -4.62
CA LEU A 162 12.39 -3.89 -3.32
C LEU A 162 12.75 -2.86 -2.23
N GLU A 163 13.72 -1.98 -2.47
CA GLU A 163 14.08 -0.93 -1.50
C GLU A 163 12.92 0.03 -1.21
N HIS A 164 12.06 0.29 -2.20
CA HIS A 164 10.86 1.09 -2.00
C HIS A 164 9.89 0.41 -1.01
N GLU A 165 9.64 -0.89 -1.19
CA GLU A 165 8.81 -1.67 -0.26
C GLU A 165 9.45 -1.81 1.12
N LEU A 166 10.76 -2.01 1.19
CA LEU A 166 11.49 -2.05 2.46
C LEU A 166 11.44 -0.70 3.20
N ALA A 167 11.43 0.42 2.47
CA ALA A 167 11.26 1.75 3.06
C ALA A 167 9.88 1.90 3.74
N HIS A 168 8.81 1.37 3.15
CA HIS A 168 7.49 1.34 3.80
C HIS A 168 7.51 0.55 5.12
N LEU A 169 8.20 -0.58 5.16
CA LEU A 169 8.36 -1.38 6.39
C LEU A 169 9.18 -0.63 7.46
N ARG A 170 10.28 0.01 7.06
CA ARG A 170 11.16 0.76 7.97
C ARG A 170 10.42 1.93 8.62
N ARG A 171 9.63 2.65 7.82
CA ARG A 171 8.86 3.82 8.26
C ARG A 171 7.55 3.45 8.97
N ASN A 172 7.18 2.16 8.93
CA ASN A 172 5.95 1.63 9.49
C ASN A 172 4.71 2.38 8.97
N ASP A 173 4.67 2.59 7.65
CA ASP A 173 3.61 3.36 7.00
C ASP A 173 2.23 2.71 7.18
N ALA A 174 2.17 1.40 7.41
CA ALA A 174 0.94 0.68 7.77
C ALA A 174 0.32 1.21 9.08
N ARG A 175 1.14 1.49 10.10
CA ARG A 175 0.66 2.06 11.38
C ARG A 175 0.23 3.51 11.21
N ALA A 176 0.97 4.31 10.45
CA ALA A 176 0.58 5.68 10.14
C ALA A 176 -0.76 5.72 9.37
N ARG A 177 -0.93 4.81 8.39
CA ARG A 177 -2.17 4.62 7.66
C ARG A 177 -3.32 4.26 8.60
N LEU A 178 -3.12 3.31 9.52
CA LEU A 178 -4.12 2.95 10.52
C LEU A 178 -4.55 4.14 11.38
N GLY A 179 -3.61 4.98 11.84
CA GLY A 179 -3.93 6.20 12.59
C GLY A 179 -4.73 7.21 11.76
N THR A 180 -4.29 7.47 10.52
CA THR A 180 -4.95 8.44 9.64
C THR A 180 -6.34 7.98 9.17
N THR A 181 -6.55 6.70 8.86
CA THR A 181 -7.88 6.17 8.49
C THR A 181 -8.85 6.21 9.68
N THR A 182 -8.36 5.86 10.87
CA THR A 182 -9.14 5.96 12.12
C THR A 182 -9.58 7.39 12.39
N LEU A 183 -8.66 8.35 12.32
CA LEU A 183 -8.95 9.77 12.51
C LEU A 183 -9.93 10.28 11.45
N ARG A 184 -9.72 9.91 10.17
CA ARG A 184 -10.62 10.29 9.08
C ARG A 184 -12.03 9.80 9.29
N ALA A 185 -12.21 8.57 9.76
CA ALA A 185 -13.54 8.03 10.06
C ALA A 185 -14.25 8.82 11.16
N ALA A 186 -13.55 9.17 12.23
CA ALA A 186 -14.09 10.03 13.30
C ALA A 186 -14.48 11.42 12.77
N LEU A 187 -13.60 12.04 11.97
CA LEU A 187 -13.84 13.35 11.37
C LEU A 187 -15.04 13.35 10.43
N ILE A 188 -15.29 12.28 9.68
CA ILE A 188 -16.48 12.14 8.84
C ILE A 188 -17.75 12.22 9.70
N VAL A 189 -17.80 11.49 10.81
CA VAL A 189 -18.94 11.49 11.73
C VAL A 189 -19.14 12.87 12.36
N LEU A 190 -18.06 13.49 12.83
CA LEU A 190 -18.11 14.84 13.42
C LEU A 190 -18.60 15.88 12.42
N CYS A 191 -18.03 15.90 11.20
CA CYS A 191 -18.42 16.86 10.16
C CYS A 191 -19.89 16.70 9.80
N ALA A 192 -20.35 15.47 9.64
CA ALA A 192 -21.71 15.21 9.22
C ALA A 192 -22.75 15.43 10.33
N GLY A 193 -22.34 15.31 11.59
CA GLY A 193 -23.20 15.53 12.76
C GLY A 193 -23.17 16.94 13.35
N LEU A 194 -22.16 17.76 13.03
CA LEU A 194 -21.99 19.10 13.63
C LEU A 194 -22.05 20.24 12.62
N LEU A 195 -21.88 19.98 11.32
CA LEU A 195 -21.84 21.01 10.30
C LEU A 195 -23.09 20.96 9.39
N PRO A 196 -23.56 22.11 8.89
CA PRO A 196 -24.46 22.15 7.74
C PRO A 196 -23.88 21.39 6.55
N LEU A 197 -24.74 20.77 5.73
CA LEU A 197 -24.32 19.88 4.63
C LEU A 197 -23.25 20.50 3.71
N ALA A 198 -23.43 21.76 3.28
CA ALA A 198 -22.47 22.43 2.40
C ALA A 198 -21.09 22.58 3.07
N GLN A 199 -21.06 22.93 4.36
CA GLN A 199 -19.82 23.06 5.13
C GLN A 199 -19.18 21.67 5.37
N ALA A 200 -19.99 20.66 5.69
CA ALA A 200 -19.53 19.28 5.85
C ALA A 200 -18.87 18.77 4.55
N LEU A 201 -19.51 18.96 3.39
CA LEU A 201 -18.96 18.56 2.10
C LEU A 201 -17.64 19.28 1.78
N LEU A 202 -17.55 20.58 2.06
CA LEU A 202 -16.32 21.34 1.87
C LEU A 202 -15.18 20.82 2.76
N VAL A 203 -15.44 20.62 4.06
CA VAL A 203 -14.44 20.09 5.00
C VAL A 203 -14.01 18.69 4.58
N LEU A 204 -14.94 17.82 4.19
CA LEU A 204 -14.63 16.47 3.69
C LEU A 204 -13.79 16.49 2.41
N ALA A 205 -14.03 17.43 1.51
CA ALA A 205 -13.23 17.61 0.30
C ALA A 205 -11.80 18.02 0.66
N VAL A 206 -11.62 18.98 1.57
CA VAL A 206 -10.31 19.42 2.06
C VAL A 206 -9.57 18.28 2.76
N LEU A 207 -10.22 17.57 3.70
CA LEU A 207 -9.64 16.42 4.39
C LEU A 207 -9.23 15.31 3.41
N THR A 208 -10.02 15.09 2.36
CA THR A 208 -9.70 14.13 1.31
C THR A 208 -8.47 14.57 0.52
N ALA A 209 -8.37 15.84 0.13
CA ALA A 209 -7.21 16.38 -0.58
C ALA A 209 -5.93 16.30 0.27
N VAL A 210 -6.01 16.65 1.56
CA VAL A 210 -4.90 16.53 2.52
C VAL A 210 -4.48 15.07 2.68
N GLY A 211 -5.43 14.15 2.82
CA GLY A 211 -5.15 12.71 2.90
C GLY A 211 -4.44 12.17 1.67
N ILE A 212 -4.88 12.60 0.47
CA ILE A 212 -4.21 12.26 -0.80
C ILE A 212 -2.79 12.81 -0.82
N GLY A 213 -2.59 14.09 -0.47
CA GLY A 213 -1.27 14.71 -0.41
C GLY A 213 -0.32 14.02 0.57
N TYR A 214 -0.83 13.63 1.75
CA TYR A 214 -0.06 12.86 2.73
C TYR A 214 0.34 11.48 2.21
N GLN A 215 -0.58 10.79 1.54
CA GLN A 215 -0.30 9.50 0.91
C GLN A 215 0.76 9.66 -0.18
N TRP A 216 0.64 10.66 -1.05
CA TRP A 216 1.66 10.95 -2.07
C TRP A 216 3.02 11.26 -1.45
N TRP A 217 3.05 12.06 -0.39
CA TRP A 217 4.28 12.34 0.33
C TRP A 217 4.94 11.06 0.86
N THR A 218 4.14 10.15 1.39
CA THR A 218 4.63 8.86 1.89
C THR A 218 5.33 8.06 0.80
N GLU A 219 4.67 7.88 -0.35
CA GLU A 219 5.22 7.21 -1.54
C GLU A 219 6.52 7.88 -2.03
N LEU A 220 6.52 9.21 -2.17
CA LEU A 220 7.67 9.97 -2.64
C LEU A 220 8.85 9.91 -1.65
N ALA A 221 8.58 9.84 -0.35
CA ALA A 221 9.63 9.65 0.64
C ALA A 221 10.22 8.23 0.59
N CYS A 222 9.42 7.20 0.29
CA CYS A 222 9.93 5.85 0.00
C CYS A 222 10.76 5.82 -1.28
N ASP A 223 10.32 6.51 -2.34
CA ASP A 223 11.09 6.67 -3.58
C ASP A 223 12.46 7.32 -3.32
N ARG A 224 12.49 8.34 -2.45
CA ARG A 224 13.74 9.01 -2.07
C ARG A 224 14.66 8.07 -1.30
N GLU A 225 14.13 7.24 -0.42
CA GLU A 225 14.89 6.28 0.36
C GLU A 225 15.46 5.16 -0.50
N ALA A 226 14.65 4.60 -1.41
CA ALA A 226 15.09 3.65 -2.41
C ALA A 226 16.17 4.24 -3.33
N ALA A 227 15.98 5.49 -3.78
CA ALA A 227 16.96 6.18 -4.61
C ALA A 227 18.29 6.47 -3.90
N ARG A 228 18.29 6.59 -2.56
CA ARG A 228 19.53 6.70 -1.77
C ARG A 228 20.31 5.39 -1.75
N HIS A 229 19.64 4.24 -1.72
CA HIS A 229 20.27 2.93 -1.71
C HIS A 229 20.70 2.47 -3.11
N CYS A 230 19.80 2.56 -4.09
CA CYS A 230 20.06 2.07 -5.46
C CYS A 230 20.68 3.13 -6.39
N GLY A 231 20.72 4.39 -5.95
CA GLY A 231 21.17 5.52 -6.74
C GLY A 231 20.08 6.13 -7.62
N ARG A 232 20.20 7.45 -7.80
CA ARG A 232 19.26 8.28 -8.60
C ARG A 232 19.02 7.77 -10.02
N ARG A 233 20.07 7.27 -10.71
CA ARG A 233 19.94 6.83 -12.11
C ARG A 233 19.02 5.62 -12.23
N VAL A 234 19.13 4.66 -11.31
CA VAL A 234 18.28 3.47 -11.24
C VAL A 234 16.83 3.88 -10.95
N ALA A 235 16.62 4.75 -9.97
CA ALA A 235 15.27 5.27 -9.64
C ALA A 235 14.58 5.94 -10.84
N VAL A 236 15.30 6.80 -11.58
CA VAL A 236 14.76 7.47 -12.78
C VAL A 236 14.49 6.47 -13.90
N ALA A 237 15.35 5.46 -14.07
CA ALA A 237 15.16 4.41 -15.07
C ALA A 237 13.91 3.57 -14.76
N ALA A 238 13.72 3.16 -13.50
CA ALA A 238 12.57 2.40 -13.05
C ALA A 238 11.24 3.11 -13.37
N TRP A 239 11.09 4.37 -12.98
CA TRP A 239 9.86 5.13 -13.26
C TRP A 239 9.66 5.47 -14.74
N LYS A 240 10.74 5.63 -15.52
CA LYS A 240 10.62 5.81 -16.97
C LYS A 240 10.12 4.55 -17.66
N GLN A 241 10.58 3.38 -17.20
CA GLN A 241 10.15 2.09 -17.72
C GLN A 241 8.66 1.87 -17.43
N ASP A 242 8.23 2.06 -16.18
CA ASP A 242 6.82 1.95 -15.79
C ASP A 242 5.90 2.95 -16.53
N LEU A 243 6.39 4.18 -16.74
CA LEU A 243 5.70 5.17 -17.58
C LEU A 243 5.58 4.72 -19.04
N ALA A 244 6.61 4.06 -19.59
CA ALA A 244 6.58 3.54 -20.96
C ALA A 244 5.56 2.40 -21.10
N ASP A 245 5.46 1.52 -20.10
CA ASP A 245 4.48 0.43 -20.09
C ASP A 245 3.06 0.96 -19.98
N THR A 246 2.85 1.92 -19.09
CA THR A 246 1.56 2.58 -18.92
C THR A 246 1.11 3.24 -20.23
N ARG A 247 2.04 3.68 -21.09
CA ARG A 247 1.70 4.25 -22.41
C ARG A 247 1.18 3.22 -23.40
N GLN A 248 1.48 1.94 -23.22
CA GLN A 248 0.95 0.86 -24.06
C GLN A 248 -0.52 0.54 -23.75
N ILE A 249 -1.02 0.98 -22.59
CA ILE A 249 -2.43 0.82 -22.20
C ILE A 249 -3.31 1.81 -23.00
N PRO A 250 -4.47 1.36 -23.55
CA PRO A 250 -5.42 2.23 -24.24
C PRO A 250 -5.81 3.47 -23.43
N LEU A 251 -5.91 4.63 -24.08
CA LEU A 251 -6.06 5.95 -23.42
C LEU A 251 -7.17 5.98 -22.37
N VAL A 252 -8.38 5.50 -22.70
CA VAL A 252 -9.53 5.53 -21.77
C VAL A 252 -9.25 4.70 -20.52
N ARG A 253 -8.71 3.48 -20.69
CA ARG A 253 -8.34 2.62 -19.55
C ARG A 253 -7.22 3.24 -18.74
N ARG A 254 -6.24 3.86 -19.39
CA ARG A 254 -5.13 4.57 -18.74
C ARG A 254 -5.63 5.75 -17.91
N LEU A 255 -6.52 6.57 -18.45
CA LEU A 255 -7.10 7.71 -17.72
C LEU A 255 -7.94 7.25 -16.53
N TRP A 256 -8.73 6.19 -16.70
CA TRP A 256 -9.50 5.62 -15.61
C TRP A 256 -8.61 5.03 -14.51
N ALA A 257 -7.60 4.24 -14.89
CA ALA A 257 -6.62 3.69 -13.96
C ALA A 257 -5.85 4.80 -13.24
N ALA A 258 -5.41 5.85 -13.96
CA ALA A 258 -4.76 7.01 -13.36
C ALA A 258 -5.68 7.71 -12.36
N PHE A 259 -6.95 7.95 -12.70
CA PHE A 259 -7.92 8.57 -11.80
C PHE A 259 -8.12 7.77 -10.51
N LEU A 260 -8.22 6.44 -10.60
CA LEU A 260 -8.31 5.58 -9.43
C LEU A 260 -7.01 5.59 -8.61
N ALA A 261 -5.86 5.54 -9.28
CA ALA A 261 -4.54 5.53 -8.65
C ALA A 261 -4.18 6.84 -7.95
N LEU A 262 -4.68 8.00 -8.42
CA LEU A 262 -4.40 9.31 -7.81
C LEU A 262 -4.78 9.36 -6.32
N ARG A 263 -5.69 8.51 -5.86
CA ARG A 263 -6.08 8.46 -4.44
C ARG A 263 -5.02 7.81 -3.55
N SER A 264 -4.16 6.97 -4.11
CA SER A 264 -3.19 6.14 -3.37
C SER A 264 -1.74 6.37 -3.80
N HIS A 265 -1.50 6.88 -5.00
CA HIS A 265 -0.17 7.04 -5.58
C HIS A 265 -0.02 8.41 -6.27
N PRO A 266 1.16 9.04 -6.16
CA PRO A 266 1.48 10.24 -6.92
C PRO A 266 1.52 9.93 -8.43
N PRO A 267 1.21 10.91 -9.30
CA PRO A 267 1.35 10.75 -10.74
C PRO A 267 2.77 10.29 -11.12
N MET A 268 2.91 9.39 -12.09
CA MET A 268 4.23 8.86 -12.48
C MET A 268 5.23 9.94 -12.90
N LEU A 269 4.78 11.01 -13.57
CA LEU A 269 5.63 12.15 -13.90
C LEU A 269 6.17 12.86 -12.65
N LEU A 270 5.37 12.93 -11.58
CA LEU A 270 5.81 13.48 -10.30
C LEU A 270 6.87 12.57 -9.66
N ARG A 271 6.70 11.23 -9.71
CA ARG A 271 7.71 10.27 -9.23
C ARG A 271 9.02 10.40 -10.01
N VAL A 272 8.97 10.50 -11.35
CA VAL A 272 10.15 10.74 -12.20
C VAL A 272 10.85 12.05 -11.82
N TRP A 273 10.10 13.14 -11.65
CA TRP A 273 10.65 14.42 -11.25
C TRP A 273 11.30 14.34 -9.86
N TRP A 274 10.60 13.74 -8.90
CA TRP A 274 11.09 13.58 -7.52
C TRP A 274 12.35 12.73 -7.45
N ALA A 275 12.41 11.62 -8.19
CA ALA A 275 13.58 10.76 -8.27
C ALA A 275 14.81 11.54 -8.76
N ARG A 276 14.66 12.52 -9.66
CA ARG A 276 15.78 13.37 -10.13
C ARG A 276 16.35 14.28 -9.03
N LEU A 277 15.53 14.61 -8.04
CA LEU A 277 15.92 15.43 -6.88
C LEU A 277 16.53 14.60 -5.75
N ALA A 278 16.49 13.27 -5.84
CA ALA A 278 17.15 12.42 -4.86
C ALA A 278 18.66 12.75 -4.84
N PRO A 279 19.29 12.83 -3.66
CA PRO A 279 20.73 13.02 -3.56
C PRO A 279 21.42 11.94 -4.40
N SER A 280 22.36 12.34 -5.24
CA SER A 280 23.34 11.39 -5.76
C SER A 280 24.15 10.90 -4.57
N GLY A 281 23.85 9.71 -4.06
CA GLY A 281 24.73 9.05 -3.10
C GLY A 281 26.14 9.01 -3.69
N SER A 282 27.12 9.44 -2.91
CA SER A 282 28.51 9.06 -3.13
C SER A 282 28.57 7.55 -2.92
N ALA A 283 28.66 6.81 -4.02
CA ALA A 283 29.04 5.40 -4.01
C ALA A 283 30.43 5.26 -3.38
#